data_AF-A0A935K6C4-F1
#
_entry.id   AF-A0A935K6C4-F1
#
_cell.length_a   1.000
_cell.length_b   1.000
_cell.length_c   1.000
_cell.angle_alpha   90.00
_cell.angle_beta   90.00
_cell.angle_gamma   90.00
#
_symmetry.space_group_name_H-M   'P 1'
#
loop_
_entity.id
_entity.type
_entity.pdbx_description
1 polymer ?
#
loop_
_entity_poly.entity_id
_entity_poly.type
_entity_poly.pdbx_seq_one_letter_code
_entity_poly.pdbx_strand_id
1 'polypeptide(L)'
;MEKKYLKLNDIDSYKVAFNLSNYVWDLIIKWDRFNSDTIGKQFVRSVDSISANLAEGFGRYSKKDKEKIRYLLSLAGSMYEVIRLEMKKPFKRKFISKTECDYIFSELIKN
;
A
#
# COMPACT_ATOMS: atom_id res chain seq x y z
N MET A 1 -24.67 -22.90 14.17
CA MET A 1 -23.77 -22.26 13.19
C MET A 1 -22.82 -21.35 13.93
N GLU A 2 -21.51 -21.63 13.89
CA GLU A 2 -20.50 -20.70 14.40
C GLU A 2 -20.59 -19.37 13.64
N LYS A 3 -20.56 -18.26 14.37
CA LYS A 3 -20.44 -16.93 13.76
C LYS A 3 -19.02 -16.81 13.20
N LYS A 4 -18.89 -16.87 11.87
CA LYS A 4 -17.62 -16.60 11.18
C LYS A 4 -17.40 -15.08 11.19
N TYR A 5 -16.43 -14.63 11.97
CA TYR A 5 -16.03 -13.22 12.00
C TYR A 5 -15.11 -12.95 10.80
N LEU A 6 -15.32 -11.82 10.11
CA LEU A 6 -14.37 -11.33 9.10
C LEU A 6 -13.01 -11.15 9.76
N LYS A 7 -11.94 -11.63 9.13
CA LYS A 7 -10.55 -11.43 9.54
C LYS A 7 -9.92 -10.31 8.70
N LEU A 8 -8.84 -9.69 9.19
CA LEU A 8 -8.11 -8.66 8.44
C LEU A 8 -7.62 -9.19 7.09
N ASN A 9 -7.12 -10.43 7.09
CA ASN A 9 -6.71 -11.15 5.89
C ASN A 9 -7.87 -11.55 4.97
N ASP A 10 -9.13 -11.21 5.30
CA ASP A 10 -10.25 -11.37 4.36
C ASP A 10 -10.50 -10.08 3.54
N ILE A 11 -9.80 -8.97 3.84
CA ILE A 11 -9.93 -7.70 3.12
C ILE A 11 -8.90 -7.64 1.99
N ASP A 12 -9.37 -7.64 0.74
CA ASP A 12 -8.49 -7.64 -0.43
C ASP A 12 -7.61 -6.40 -0.53
N SER A 13 -8.15 -5.21 -0.22
CA SER A 13 -7.36 -3.97 -0.18
C SER A 13 -6.23 -4.03 0.86
N TYR A 14 -6.41 -4.73 1.98
CA TYR A 14 -5.35 -4.95 2.96
C TYR A 14 -4.27 -5.87 2.41
N LYS A 15 -4.63 -7.00 1.79
CA LYS A 15 -3.66 -7.93 1.20
C LYS A 15 -2.82 -7.23 0.13
N VAL A 16 -3.46 -6.46 -0.74
CA VAL A 16 -2.78 -5.71 -1.80
C VAL A 16 -1.82 -4.68 -1.20
N ALA A 17 -2.27 -3.86 -0.25
CA ALA A 17 -1.42 -2.87 0.41
C ALA A 17 -0.23 -3.54 1.14
N PHE A 18 -0.48 -4.65 1.84
CA PHE A 18 0.56 -5.40 2.55
C PHE A 18 1.60 -6.01 1.60
N ASN A 19 1.17 -6.70 0.54
CA ASN A 19 2.08 -7.29 -0.43
C ASN A 19 2.89 -6.21 -1.16
N LEU A 20 2.24 -5.10 -1.52
CA LEU A 20 2.91 -4.00 -2.19
C LEU A 20 3.95 -3.32 -1.29
N SER A 21 3.66 -3.17 0.00
CA SER A 21 4.62 -2.61 0.95
C SER A 21 5.92 -3.44 1.02
N ASN A 22 5.80 -4.76 1.03
CA ASN A 22 6.95 -5.67 0.99
C ASN A 22 7.70 -5.61 -0.35
N TYR A 23 6.98 -5.55 -1.48
CA TYR A 23 7.61 -5.37 -2.79
C TYR A 23 8.43 -4.07 -2.87
N VAL A 24 7.87 -2.96 -2.37
CA VAL A 24 8.56 -1.66 -2.33
C VAL A 24 9.76 -1.74 -1.39
N TRP A 25 9.64 -2.37 -0.23
CA TRP A 25 10.78 -2.60 0.67
C TRP A 25 11.94 -3.31 -0.04
N ASP A 26 11.66 -4.42 -0.72
CA ASP A 26 12.65 -5.23 -1.44
C ASP A 26 13.28 -4.48 -2.64
N LEU A 27 12.56 -3.50 -3.19
CA LEU A 27 13.10 -2.60 -4.21
C LEU A 27 14.08 -1.59 -3.60
N ILE A 28 13.68 -0.94 -2.50
CA ILE A 28 14.45 0.12 -1.85
C ILE A 28 15.72 -0.39 -1.18
N ILE A 29 15.69 -1.59 -0.59
CA ILE A 29 16.87 -2.15 0.09
C ILE A 29 18.06 -2.39 -0.85
N LYS A 30 17.81 -2.47 -2.16
CA LYS A 30 18.83 -2.62 -3.21
C LYS A 30 19.45 -1.29 -3.64
N TRP A 31 18.85 -0.16 -3.28
CA TRP A 31 19.38 1.15 -3.63
C TRP A 31 20.61 1.47 -2.80
N ASP A 32 21.50 2.30 -3.33
CA ASP A 32 22.61 2.83 -2.53
C ASP A 32 22.09 3.67 -1.35
N ARG A 33 22.98 3.89 -0.39
CA ARG A 33 22.66 4.56 0.87
C ARG A 33 22.05 5.94 0.68
N PHE A 34 22.53 6.74 -0.28
CA PHE A 34 22.03 8.11 -0.45
C PHE A 34 20.59 8.11 -0.97
N ASN A 35 20.29 7.26 -1.95
CA ASN A 35 18.95 7.20 -2.52
C ASN A 35 17.94 6.54 -1.57
N SER A 36 18.36 5.48 -0.86
CA SER A 36 17.54 4.86 0.18
C SER A 36 17.29 5.82 1.35
N ASP A 37 18.31 6.53 1.85
CA ASP A 37 18.15 7.45 2.99
C ASP A 37 17.27 8.68 2.67
N THR A 38 17.26 9.14 1.42
CA THR A 38 16.53 10.35 1.03
C THR A 38 15.09 10.08 0.62
N ILE A 39 14.89 9.36 -0.49
CA ILE A 39 13.57 9.14 -1.09
C ILE A 39 13.07 7.72 -0.83
N GLY A 40 13.95 6.74 -0.64
CA GLY A 40 13.56 5.35 -0.39
C GLY A 40 12.84 5.18 0.94
N LYS A 41 13.38 5.71 2.03
CA LYS A 41 12.75 5.70 3.36
C LYS A 41 11.40 6.42 3.36
N GLN A 42 11.28 7.53 2.63
CA GLN A 42 10.00 8.22 2.47
C GLN A 42 8.99 7.31 1.78
N PHE A 43 9.38 6.70 0.66
CA PHE A 43 8.51 5.82 -0.12
C PHE A 43 8.04 4.62 0.72
N VAL A 44 8.95 3.91 1.39
CA VAL A 44 8.62 2.79 2.28
C VAL A 44 7.61 3.21 3.35
N ARG A 45 7.87 4.30 4.08
CA ARG A 45 6.97 4.78 5.14
C ARG A 45 5.59 5.13 4.62
N SER A 46 5.52 5.77 3.45
CA SER A 46 4.26 6.14 2.81
C SER A 46 3.44 4.89 2.43
N VAL A 47 4.07 3.86 1.87
CA VAL A 47 3.36 2.62 1.46
C VAL A 47 3.00 1.76 2.67
N ASP A 48 3.90 1.58 3.64
CA ASP A 48 3.64 0.84 4.89
C ASP A 48 2.43 1.43 5.63
N SER A 49 2.32 2.76 5.65
CA SER A 49 1.22 3.46 6.34
C SER A 49 -0.17 3.05 5.82
N ILE A 50 -0.29 2.65 4.55
CA ILE A 50 -1.58 2.27 3.96
C ILE A 50 -2.08 0.97 4.57
N SER A 51 -1.23 -0.06 4.61
CA SER A 51 -1.57 -1.34 5.23
C SER A 51 -1.81 -1.20 6.75
N ALA A 52 -1.03 -0.35 7.42
CA ALA A 52 -1.20 -0.04 8.83
C ALA A 52 -2.55 0.65 9.12
N ASN A 53 -2.93 1.66 8.32
CA ASN A 53 -4.23 2.33 8.44
C ASN A 53 -5.41 1.38 8.19
N LEU A 54 -5.28 0.46 7.22
CA LEU A 54 -6.28 -0.57 6.95
C LEU A 54 -6.44 -1.53 8.14
N ALA A 55 -5.32 -1.97 8.73
CA ALA A 55 -5.32 -2.83 9.91
C ALA A 55 -5.90 -2.13 11.15
N GLU A 56 -5.51 -0.87 11.36
CA GLU A 56 -6.01 -0.03 12.44
C GLU A 56 -7.51 0.21 12.31
N GLY A 57 -7.97 0.61 11.12
CA GLY A 57 -9.40 0.75 10.83
C GLY A 57 -10.13 -0.56 11.07
N PHE A 58 -9.59 -1.70 10.63
CA PHE A 58 -10.20 -2.99 10.92
C PHE A 58 -10.33 -3.30 12.42
N GLY A 59 -9.31 -3.00 13.23
CA GLY A 59 -9.30 -3.25 14.67
C GLY A 59 -10.18 -2.30 15.50
N ARG A 60 -10.42 -1.07 15.02
CA ARG A 60 -11.20 -0.05 15.74
C ARG A 60 -12.73 -0.24 15.68
N TYR A 61 -13.30 -1.01 14.75
CA TYR A 61 -14.74 -0.95 14.46
C TYR A 61 -15.53 -2.23 14.77
N SER A 62 -16.67 -2.07 15.46
CA SER A 62 -17.70 -3.11 15.64
C SER A 62 -19.00 -2.80 14.87
N LYS A 63 -19.52 -3.81 14.14
CA LYS A 63 -20.90 -4.04 13.65
C LYS A 63 -21.71 -2.98 12.87
N LYS A 64 -21.12 -1.93 12.27
CA LYS A 64 -21.81 -1.09 11.26
C LYS A 64 -21.03 -1.04 9.94
N ASP A 65 -21.30 -2.00 9.06
CA ASP A 65 -20.46 -2.33 7.88
C ASP A 65 -20.49 -1.30 6.72
N LYS A 66 -21.40 -0.32 6.69
CA LYS A 66 -21.46 0.67 5.58
C LYS A 66 -20.36 1.74 5.66
N GLU A 67 -20.04 2.22 6.85
CA GLU A 67 -18.95 3.19 7.05
C GLU A 67 -17.58 2.52 6.86
N LYS A 68 -17.47 1.24 7.24
CA LYS A 68 -16.31 0.38 6.99
C LYS A 68 -15.99 0.26 5.49
N ILE A 69 -16.98 -0.06 4.67
CA ILE A 69 -16.80 -0.12 3.21
C ILE A 69 -16.38 1.24 2.64
N ARG A 70 -17.01 2.34 3.07
CA ARG A 70 -16.64 3.69 2.61
C ARG A 70 -15.22 4.09 3.01
N TYR A 71 -14.80 3.81 4.25
CA TYR A 71 -13.45 4.08 4.71
C TYR A 71 -12.40 3.28 3.91
N LEU A 72 -12.61 1.97 3.75
CA LEU A 72 -11.73 1.10 2.95
C LEU A 72 -11.64 1.54 1.48
N LEU A 73 -12.76 1.95 0.87
CA LEU A 73 -12.79 2.47 -0.50
C LEU A 73 -12.05 3.81 -0.63
N SER A 74 -12.18 4.70 0.36
CA SER A 74 -11.45 5.97 0.37
C SER A 74 -9.92 5.76 0.48
N LEU A 75 -9.50 4.75 1.22
CA LEU A 75 -8.09 4.36 1.32
C LEU A 75 -7.54 3.75 0.02
N ALA A 76 -8.35 3.03 -0.75
CA ALA A 76 -7.93 2.50 -2.05
C ALA A 76 -7.62 3.62 -3.07
N GLY A 77 -8.44 4.67 -3.11
CA GLY A 77 -8.16 5.87 -3.92
C GLY A 77 -6.90 6.62 -3.43
N SER A 78 -6.77 6.76 -2.11
CA SER A 78 -5.58 7.35 -1.49
C SER A 78 -4.31 6.55 -1.78
N MET A 79 -4.39 5.21 -1.81
CA MET A 79 -3.27 4.33 -2.11
C MET A 79 -2.70 4.60 -3.50
N TYR A 80 -3.55 4.67 -4.53
CA TYR A 80 -3.13 4.99 -5.89
C TYR A 80 -2.41 6.35 -5.95
N GLU A 81 -2.96 7.37 -5.30
CA GLU A 81 -2.36 8.71 -5.31
C GLU A 81 -1.03 8.78 -4.57
N VAL A 82 -0.94 8.19 -3.38
CA VAL A 82 0.29 8.13 -2.57
C VAL A 82 1.39 7.44 -3.36
N ILE A 83 1.12 6.26 -3.91
CA ILE A 83 2.09 5.50 -4.68
C ILE A 83 2.51 6.26 -5.95
N ARG A 84 1.55 6.85 -6.67
CA ARG A 84 1.85 7.68 -7.84
C ARG A 84 2.74 8.86 -7.49
N LEU A 85 2.52 9.53 -6.36
CA LEU A 85 3.32 10.67 -5.92
C LEU A 85 4.74 10.24 -5.52
N GLU A 86 4.86 9.20 -4.73
CA GLU A 86 6.16 8.69 -4.26
C GLU A 86 7.02 8.16 -5.41
N MET A 87 6.41 7.57 -6.44
CA MET A 87 7.13 7.05 -7.61
C MET A 87 7.66 8.13 -8.58
N LYS A 88 7.15 9.37 -8.54
CA LYS A 88 7.57 10.43 -9.48
C LYS A 88 9.07 10.70 -9.43
N LYS A 89 9.64 10.84 -8.21
CA LYS A 89 11.06 11.16 -8.03
C LYS A 89 11.96 9.96 -8.38
N PRO A 90 11.74 8.74 -7.85
CA PRO A 90 12.48 7.55 -8.24
C PRO A 90 12.46 7.28 -9.74
N PHE A 91 11.29 7.39 -10.39
CA PHE A 91 11.15 7.16 -11.82
C PHE A 91 11.94 8.21 -12.63
N LYS A 92 11.80 9.50 -12.31
CA LYS A 92 12.56 10.57 -12.99
C LYS A 92 14.07 10.41 -12.80
N ARG A 93 14.50 9.84 -11.67
CA ARG A 93 15.92 9.57 -11.35
C ARG A 93 16.40 8.19 -11.83
N LYS A 94 15.56 7.42 -12.53
CA LYS A 94 15.85 6.09 -13.09
C LYS A 94 16.20 5.02 -12.04
N PHE A 95 15.70 5.16 -10.81
CA PHE A 95 15.80 4.12 -9.77
C PHE A 95 14.70 3.07 -9.86
N ILE A 96 13.64 3.39 -10.58
CA ILE A 96 12.53 2.48 -10.88
C ILE A 96 12.32 2.53 -12.38
N SER A 97 12.33 1.36 -13.00
CA SER A 97 12.04 1.16 -14.41
C SER A 97 10.56 1.37 -14.69
N LYS A 98 10.22 1.59 -15.96
CA LYS A 98 8.82 1.65 -16.39
C LYS A 98 8.10 0.32 -16.10
N THR A 99 8.77 -0.81 -16.29
CA THR A 99 8.22 -2.14 -15.99
C THR A 99 7.87 -2.32 -14.53
N GLU A 100 8.75 -1.89 -13.61
CA GLU A 100 8.45 -1.94 -12.16
C GLU A 100 7.32 -0.98 -11.80
N CYS A 101 7.25 0.19 -12.44
CA CYS A 101 6.13 1.10 -12.26
C CYS A 101 4.80 0.48 -12.71
N ASP A 102 4.79 -0.08 -13.91
CA ASP A 102 3.60 -0.70 -14.50
C ASP A 102 3.17 -1.92 -13.67
N TYR A 103 4.13 -2.69 -13.15
CA TYR A 103 3.85 -3.79 -12.22
C TYR A 103 3.17 -3.28 -10.94
N ILE A 104 3.75 -2.28 -10.27
CA ILE A 104 3.18 -1.68 -9.06
C ILE A 104 1.74 -1.19 -9.31
N PHE A 105 1.51 -0.46 -10.41
CA PHE A 105 0.16 0.01 -10.74
C PHE A 105 -0.80 -1.12 -11.12
N SER A 106 -0.32 -2.19 -11.77
CA SER A 106 -1.15 -3.35 -12.08
C SER A 106 -1.64 -4.07 -10.83
N GLU A 107 -0.80 -4.18 -9.79
CA GLU A 107 -1.20 -4.76 -8.50
C GLU A 107 -2.27 -3.92 -7.79
N LEU A 108 -2.27 -2.60 -7.99
CA LEU A 108 -3.29 -1.69 -7.44
C LEU A 108 -4.65 -1.80 -8.13
N ILE A 109 -4.66 -2.04 -9.44
CA ILE A 109 -5.87 -2.07 -10.29
C ILE A 109 -6.56 -3.45 -10.27
N LYS A 110 -5.89 -4.51 -9.81
CA LYS A 110 -6.46 -5.87 -9.71
C LYS A 110 -7.64 -6.02 -8.71
N ASN A 111 -8.05 -4.95 -8.02
CA ASN A 111 -9.20 -4.92 -7.10
C ASN A 111 -10.50 -4.53 -7.78
#